data_AF-A0A399YJ68-F1
#
_entry.id   AF-A0A399YJ68-F1
#
_cell.length_a   1.000
_cell.length_b   1.000
_cell.length_c   1.000
_cell.angle_alpha   90.00
_cell.angle_beta   90.00
_cell.angle_gamma   90.00
#
_symmetry.space_group_name_H-M   'P 1'
#
loop_
_entity.id
_entity.type
_entity.pdbx_description
1 polymer ?
#
loop_
_entity_poly.entity_id
_entity_poly.type
_entity_poly.pdbx_seq_one_letter_code
_entity_poly.pdbx_strand_id
1 'polypeptide(L)'
;MCRWRSTVERLTDDGKETVTAKLPVVISVVKEINEPRYPSFMGIRKASKAVIPTWSAGDIGVSNAGPAAARTDWTKVYPMPPREGEVEMIVADSVEEQARILVNKLFEEKVI
;
A
#
# COMPACT_ATOMS: atom_id res chain seq x y z
N MET A 1 -7.28 -26.74 26.33
CA MET A 1 -7.53 -25.40 25.76
C MET A 1 -6.67 -25.24 24.50
N CYS A 2 -7.28 -25.23 23.31
CA CYS A 2 -6.53 -25.07 22.05
C CYS A 2 -5.92 -23.67 21.95
N ARG A 3 -4.58 -23.60 21.87
CA ARG A 3 -3.80 -22.35 21.86
C ARG A 3 -3.57 -21.89 20.42
N TRP A 4 -4.64 -21.44 19.75
CA TRP A 4 -4.55 -20.96 18.37
C TRP A 4 -3.58 -19.78 18.27
N ARG A 5 -2.59 -19.90 17.37
CA ARG A 5 -1.58 -18.87 17.08
C ARG A 5 -1.50 -18.67 15.57
N SER A 6 -1.29 -17.43 15.16
CA SER A 6 -0.98 -17.05 13.78
C SER A 6 0.46 -16.57 13.72
N THR A 7 1.17 -16.99 12.68
CA THR A 7 2.53 -16.54 12.36
C THR A 7 2.50 -15.86 11.00
N VAL A 8 3.08 -14.67 10.91
CA VAL A 8 3.11 -13.84 9.69
C VAL A 8 4.50 -13.28 9.44
N GLU A 9 4.83 -13.03 8.18
CA GLU A 9 5.96 -12.16 7.82
C GLU A 9 5.46 -10.72 7.69
N ARG A 10 6.07 -9.81 8.45
CA ARG A 10 5.81 -8.37 8.38
C ARG A 10 6.94 -7.69 7.62
N LEU A 11 6.59 -6.85 6.65
CA LEU A 11 7.53 -5.97 5.97
C LEU A 11 7.81 -4.73 6.82
N THR A 12 9.09 -4.39 6.95
CA THR A 12 9.62 -3.18 7.56
C THR A 12 10.61 -2.53 6.59
N ASP A 13 11.00 -1.29 6.82
CA ASP A 13 11.95 -0.58 5.97
C ASP A 13 13.33 -1.29 5.93
N ASP A 14 13.68 -1.99 7.00
CA ASP A 14 14.92 -2.74 7.15
C ASP A 14 14.83 -4.21 6.69
N GLY A 15 13.64 -4.68 6.26
CA GLY A 15 13.47 -6.02 5.73
C GLY A 15 12.19 -6.74 6.18
N LYS A 16 12.34 -7.98 6.66
CA LYS A 16 11.24 -8.87 7.03
C LYS A 16 11.37 -9.40 8.45
N GLU A 17 10.28 -9.36 9.19
CA GLU A 17 10.18 -9.89 10.55
C GLU A 17 9.15 -11.01 10.63
N THR A 18 9.50 -12.13 11.26
CA THR A 18 8.55 -13.21 11.56
C THR A 18 7.90 -12.96 12.91
N VAL A 19 6.59 -12.71 12.93
CA VAL A 19 5.83 -12.37 14.13
C VAL A 19 4.80 -13.46 14.42
N THR A 20 4.72 -13.90 15.68
CA THR A 20 3.68 -14.84 16.14
C THR A 20 2.80 -14.20 17.21
N ALA A 21 1.48 -14.29 17.02
CA ALA A 21 0.50 -13.76 17.98
C ALA A 21 -0.62 -14.78 18.27
N LYS A 22 -1.25 -14.66 19.45
CA LYS A 22 -2.37 -15.52 19.88
C LYS A 22 -3.69 -14.93 19.40
N LEU A 23 -4.59 -15.77 18.88
CA LEU A 23 -5.92 -15.31 18.45
C LEU A 23 -6.80 -14.86 19.65
N PRO A 24 -7.68 -13.85 19.48
CA PRO A 24 -7.96 -13.10 18.25
C PRO A 24 -6.91 -12.01 17.94
N VAL A 25 -6.59 -11.83 16.67
CA VAL A 25 -5.62 -10.81 16.20
C VAL A 25 -6.15 -10.07 14.98
N VAL A 26 -5.69 -8.84 14.80
CA VAL A 26 -5.93 -8.03 13.60
C VAL A 26 -4.65 -8.03 12.76
N ILE A 27 -4.78 -8.31 11.46
CA ILE A 27 -3.66 -8.35 10.52
C ILE A 27 -4.00 -7.42 9.36
N SER A 28 -3.18 -6.40 9.14
CA SER A 28 -3.18 -5.62 7.90
C SER A 28 -2.35 -6.34 6.85
N VAL A 29 -2.81 -6.35 5.61
CA VAL A 29 -2.12 -7.01 4.50
C VAL A 29 -1.70 -5.98 3.45
N VAL A 30 -0.57 -6.23 2.82
CA VAL A 30 -0.07 -5.44 1.67
C VAL A 30 -0.39 -6.17 0.36
N LYS A 31 -0.26 -5.49 -0.78
CA LYS A 31 -0.59 -6.05 -2.10
C LYS A 31 0.23 -7.29 -2.46
N GLU A 32 1.43 -7.41 -1.87
CA GLU A 32 2.38 -8.50 -2.10
C GLU A 32 1.95 -9.82 -1.47
N ILE A 33 0.89 -9.84 -0.64
CA ILE A 33 0.46 -11.06 0.05
C ILE A 33 -0.03 -12.16 -0.91
N ASN A 34 -0.73 -11.78 -1.98
CA ASN A 34 -1.16 -12.66 -3.06
C ASN A 34 -1.80 -11.88 -4.23
N GLU A 35 -1.98 -12.55 -5.37
CA GLU A 35 -2.84 -12.06 -6.45
C GLU A 35 -4.29 -12.48 -6.23
N PRO A 36 -5.27 -11.55 -6.30
CA PRO A 36 -6.68 -11.90 -6.21
C PRO A 36 -7.10 -12.88 -7.31
N ARG A 37 -7.66 -14.02 -6.91
CA ARG A 37 -8.17 -15.01 -7.88
C ARG A 37 -9.30 -14.44 -8.74
N TYR A 38 -9.34 -14.83 -10.01
CA TYR A 38 -10.47 -14.49 -10.89
C TYR A 38 -11.75 -15.17 -10.41
N PRO A 39 -12.89 -14.45 -10.32
CA PRO A 39 -14.13 -15.05 -9.86
C PRO A 39 -14.71 -16.02 -10.90
N SER A 40 -15.25 -17.15 -10.46
CA SER A 40 -15.99 -18.04 -11.35
C SER A 40 -17.37 -17.46 -11.67
N PHE A 41 -17.94 -17.80 -12.82
CA PHE A 41 -19.29 -17.36 -13.21
C PHE A 41 -20.35 -17.71 -12.15
N MET A 42 -20.27 -18.91 -11.57
CA MET A 42 -21.13 -19.32 -10.46
C MET A 42 -20.89 -18.50 -9.19
N GLY A 43 -19.63 -18.14 -8.91
CA GLY A 43 -19.27 -17.25 -7.80
C GLY A 43 -19.90 -15.87 -7.94
N ILE A 44 -19.83 -15.28 -9.14
CA ILE A 44 -20.47 -13.99 -9.45
C ILE A 44 -21.99 -14.08 -9.22
N ARG A 45 -22.65 -15.11 -9.75
CA ARG A 45 -24.10 -15.32 -9.56
C ARG A 45 -24.51 -15.51 -8.10
N LYS A 46 -23.66 -16.14 -7.28
CA LYS A 46 -23.91 -16.31 -5.85
C LYS A 46 -23.75 -14.99 -5.10
N ALA A 47 -22.69 -14.24 -5.41
CA ALA A 47 -22.45 -12.93 -4.81
C ALA A 47 -23.55 -11.93 -5.16
N SER A 48 -24.04 -11.93 -6.41
CA SER A 48 -25.12 -11.03 -6.84
C SER A 48 -26.48 -11.32 -6.18
N LYS A 49 -26.69 -12.53 -5.66
CA LYS A 49 -27.90 -12.93 -4.92
C LYS A 49 -27.75 -12.81 -3.40
N ALA A 50 -26.54 -12.56 -2.90
CA ALA A 50 -26.32 -12.45 -1.48
C ALA A 50 -27.00 -11.18 -0.94
N VAL A 51 -27.78 -11.34 0.12
CA VAL A 51 -28.35 -10.20 0.84
C VAL A 51 -27.24 -9.59 1.70
N ILE A 52 -26.86 -8.35 1.40
CA ILE A 52 -25.86 -7.61 2.17
C ILE A 52 -26.59 -6.77 3.22
N PRO A 53 -26.51 -7.12 4.53
CA PRO A 53 -27.16 -6.34 5.57
C PRO A 53 -26.53 -4.94 5.61
N THR A 54 -27.37 -3.91 5.65
CA THR A 54 -26.93 -2.53 5.82
C THR A 54 -27.22 -2.11 7.25
N TRP A 55 -26.20 -1.66 7.97
CA TRP A 55 -26.32 -1.18 9.35
C TRP A 55 -26.05 0.32 9.40
N SER A 56 -26.91 1.04 10.12
CA SER A 56 -26.66 2.40 10.56
C SER A 56 -25.76 2.40 11.80
N ALA A 57 -25.18 3.56 12.13
CA ALA A 57 -24.42 3.71 13.37
C ALA A 57 -25.29 3.43 14.62
N GLY A 58 -26.59 3.77 14.57
CA GLY A 58 -27.54 3.47 15.65
C GLY A 58 -27.77 1.98 15.85
N ASP A 59 -27.83 1.20 14.77
CA ASP A 59 -28.05 -0.26 14.83
C ASP A 59 -26.92 -1.01 15.57
N ILE A 60 -25.71 -0.42 15.61
CA ILE A 60 -24.54 -0.97 16.28
C ILE A 60 -24.13 -0.19 17.54
N GLY A 61 -24.95 0.77 17.98
CA GLY A 61 -24.71 1.53 19.21
C GLY A 61 -23.53 2.50 19.15
N VAL A 62 -23.13 2.95 17.94
CA VAL A 62 -22.03 3.89 17.75
C VAL A 62 -22.58 5.32 17.66
N SER A 63 -22.21 6.17 18.62
CA SER A 63 -22.62 7.59 18.69
C SER A 63 -21.52 8.58 18.29
N ASN A 64 -20.25 8.18 18.38
CA ASN A 64 -19.09 9.04 18.11
C ASN A 64 -18.44 8.67 16.77
N ALA A 65 -19.12 9.00 15.67
CA ALA A 65 -18.66 8.71 14.31
C ALA A 65 -18.95 9.89 13.36
N GLY A 66 -18.30 9.87 12.19
CA GLY A 66 -18.43 10.91 11.17
C GLY A 66 -17.58 12.15 11.45
N PRO A 67 -17.78 13.23 10.68
CA PRO A 67 -16.94 14.43 10.74
C PRO A 67 -16.89 15.09 12.12
N ALA A 68 -18.00 15.08 12.86
CA ALA A 68 -18.08 15.64 14.21
C ALA A 68 -17.20 14.91 15.25
N ALA A 69 -16.85 13.65 14.97
CA ALA A 69 -16.01 12.80 15.83
C ALA A 69 -14.54 12.77 15.37
N ALA A 70 -14.21 13.38 14.22
CA ALA A 70 -12.89 13.31 13.63
C ALA A 70 -11.88 14.14 14.44
N ARG A 71 -10.69 13.60 14.68
CA ARG A 71 -9.59 14.32 15.36
C ARG A 71 -8.79 15.23 14.43
N THR A 72 -8.95 15.04 13.13
CA THR A 72 -8.20 15.71 12.07
C THR A 72 -9.17 16.23 11.03
N ASP A 73 -8.95 17.45 10.55
CA ASP A 73 -9.74 18.04 9.48
C ASP A 73 -8.86 18.35 8.26
N TRP A 74 -9.38 18.09 7.06
CA TRP A 74 -8.69 18.28 5.79
C TRP A 74 -9.11 19.60 5.16
N THR A 75 -8.52 20.70 5.63
CA THR A 75 -8.95 22.06 5.24
C THR A 75 -8.62 22.42 3.79
N LYS A 76 -7.56 21.82 3.21
CA LYS A 76 -7.09 22.11 1.85
C LYS A 76 -6.54 20.84 1.22
N VAL A 77 -7.09 20.47 0.07
CA VAL A 77 -6.60 19.38 -0.77
C VAL A 77 -6.44 19.96 -2.17
N TYR A 78 -5.22 19.93 -2.71
CA TYR A 78 -4.90 20.49 -4.02
C TYR A 78 -3.97 19.51 -4.77
N PRO A 79 -4.01 19.52 -6.12
CA PRO A 79 -3.09 18.70 -6.90
C PRO A 79 -1.64 19.16 -6.67
N MET A 80 -0.71 18.22 -6.61
CA MET A 80 0.71 18.56 -6.64
C MET A 80 1.05 19.26 -7.97
N PRO A 81 1.91 20.30 -7.96
CA PRO A 81 2.38 20.90 -9.19
C PRO A 81 3.10 19.85 -10.05
N PRO A 82 3.06 19.98 -11.39
CA PRO A 82 3.84 19.10 -12.27
C PRO A 82 5.31 19.11 -11.88
N ARG A 83 5.95 17.95 -11.92
CA ARG A 83 7.41 17.86 -11.75
C ARG A 83 8.07 18.39 -13.02
N GLU A 84 8.69 19.55 -12.92
CA GLU A 84 9.61 20.05 -13.94
C GLU A 84 10.97 19.40 -13.70
N GLY A 85 11.53 18.78 -14.73
CA GLY A 85 12.84 18.16 -14.69
C GLY A 85 13.47 18.22 -16.07
N GLU A 86 14.74 18.58 -16.14
CA GLU A 86 15.53 18.49 -17.36
C GLU A 86 16.08 17.07 -17.48
N VAL A 87 15.86 16.43 -18.62
CA VAL A 87 16.41 15.10 -18.92
C VAL A 87 17.57 15.29 -19.86
N GLU A 88 18.78 14.99 -19.39
CA GLU A 88 19.96 14.93 -20.24
C GLU A 88 20.21 13.50 -20.70
N MET A 89 20.12 13.27 -22.01
CA MET A 89 20.48 11.99 -22.60
C MET A 89 21.97 11.97 -22.90
N ILE A 90 22.73 11.16 -22.16
CA ILE A 90 24.17 10.99 -22.37
C ILE A 90 24.37 10.09 -23.59
N VAL A 91 25.08 10.58 -24.61
CA VAL A 91 25.41 9.84 -25.83
C VAL A 91 26.93 9.73 -25.95
N ALA A 92 27.43 8.52 -26.16
CA ALA A 92 28.84 8.25 -26.41
C ALA A 92 28.99 7.06 -27.39
N ASP A 93 30.17 6.96 -28.03
CA ASP A 93 30.44 5.95 -29.06
C ASP A 93 30.69 4.54 -28.49
N SER A 94 30.99 4.44 -27.19
CA SER A 94 31.11 3.16 -26.47
C SER A 94 30.29 3.17 -25.19
N VAL A 95 29.88 1.98 -24.75
CA VAL A 95 29.11 1.78 -23.52
C VAL A 95 29.94 2.19 -22.30
N GLU A 96 31.25 1.91 -22.32
CA GLU A 96 32.17 2.27 -21.24
C GLU A 96 32.27 3.78 -21.04
N GLU A 97 32.32 4.54 -22.13
CA GLU A 97 32.41 6.00 -22.08
C GLU A 97 31.09 6.62 -21.59
N GLN A 98 29.97 6.09 -22.08
CA GLN A 98 28.64 6.52 -21.65
C GLN A 98 28.44 6.33 -20.14
N ALA A 99 28.84 5.16 -19.60
CA ALA A 99 28.77 4.86 -18.17
C ALA A 99 29.67 5.80 -17.35
N ARG A 100 30.88 6.11 -17.85
CA ARG A 100 31.80 7.03 -17.18
C ARG A 100 31.22 8.44 -17.05
N ILE A 101 30.63 8.96 -18.13
CA ILE A 101 30.00 10.29 -18.12
C ILE A 101 28.80 10.32 -17.16
N LEU A 102 27.99 9.25 -17.14
CA LEU A 102 26.85 9.13 -16.22
C LEU A 102 27.27 9.18 -14.76
N VAL A 103 28.26 8.36 -14.37
CA VAL A 103 28.73 8.31 -12.98
C VAL A 103 29.30 9.65 -12.55
N ASN A 104 30.10 10.30 -13.40
CA ASN A 104 30.67 11.62 -13.09
C ASN A 104 29.57 12.67 -12.86
N LYS A 105 28.55 12.73 -13.72
CA LYS A 105 27.42 13.66 -13.56
C LYS A 105 26.62 13.39 -12.30
N LEU A 106 26.37 12.13 -11.97
CA LEU A 106 25.65 11.78 -10.75
C LEU A 106 26.40 12.17 -9.47
N PHE A 107 27.75 12.09 -9.47
CA PHE A 107 28.59 12.62 -8.39
C PHE A 107 28.57 14.15 -8.32
N GLU A 108 28.62 14.82 -9.47
CA GLU A 108 28.52 16.29 -9.54
C GLU A 108 27.18 16.79 -8.96
N GLU A 109 26.08 16.09 -9.25
CA GLU A 109 24.75 16.39 -8.73
C GLU A 109 24.48 15.86 -7.31
N LYS A 110 25.40 15.09 -6.73
CA LYS A 110 25.29 14.48 -5.39
C LYS A 110 24.06 13.60 -5.22
N VAL A 111 23.65 12.93 -6.29
CA VAL A 111 22.57 11.94 -6.27
C VAL A 111 23.07 10.62 -5.67
N ILE A 112 24.37 10.35 -5.80
CA ILE A 112 25.13 9.24 -5.22
C ILE A 112 26.48 9.73 -4.67
#